data_AF-A0AAE7AYQ2-F1
#
_entry.id   AF-A0AAE7AYQ2-F1
#
_cell.length_a   1.000
_cell.length_b   1.000
_cell.length_c   1.000
_cell.angle_alpha   90.00
_cell.angle_beta   90.00
_cell.angle_gamma   90.00
#
_symmetry.space_group_name_H-M   'P 1'
#
loop_
_entity.id
_entity.type
_entity.pdbx_description
1 polymer ?
#
loop_
_entity_poly.entity_id
_entity_poly.type
_entity_poly.pdbx_seq_one_letter_code
_entity_poly.pdbx_strand_id
1 'polypeptide(L)'
;MNLKLIAVVSLSAGVVACGGGGDGGSSSSTATPQTRSIKGVAIDGYISGATAFIDLNYNGKLDSGEPSAITNKEGSYSLSLAGANSDCIDFAPVVVDVPVGAIDADSPNTPITEPYKLVFPPAMTLSNEHEIKSTTPLTTILWNQIQADLHKGGITSCTALKEAVNIQSKVIQNVKQADLRLAGEYNIAVENLYGDFIKNQNKELYDLAQNMMPAIRKSYLETKALQQANPNAQQAYVDYYWQYWDKDKNQKVDKWFKVKMVMTDSKLTQTRHEVSSDLEREIQLLTQYERNSKKSAGLYYDKEAQIYDWDVSGRGDYTCRITENIEQLVQPNSLTTYKVSNASSSTESDWNSCVNKNVGENYSQNLEVKVVNNYRDGQLRFQHNFLYNKNIPYAGWVNIDGQLDNFSRSTLDALNYLSTDFDDNSDYGASSWWRSKHQQIAITPFKYNGIDITRYSNGSWWKNTHYHNGTTRSECSKDSGVSWTTNCS
;
A
#
# COMPACT_ATOMS: atom_id res chain seq x y z
N MET A 1 -3.80 10.59 0.30
CA MET A 1 -4.24 11.37 -0.86
C MET A 1 -5.75 11.25 -0.96
N ASN A 2 -6.49 12.29 -0.57
CA ASN A 2 -7.95 12.28 -0.58
C ASN A 2 -8.45 12.34 -2.02
N LEU A 3 -8.83 11.21 -2.62
CA LEU A 3 -9.61 11.24 -3.86
C LEU A 3 -10.99 11.79 -3.54
N LYS A 4 -11.20 13.08 -3.85
CA LYS A 4 -12.54 13.63 -4.00
C LYS A 4 -13.14 13.05 -5.28
N LEU A 5 -14.18 12.24 -5.14
CA LEU A 5 -14.99 11.81 -6.28
C LEU A 5 -15.51 13.06 -7.01
N ILE A 6 -15.12 13.21 -8.27
CA ILE A 6 -15.71 14.19 -9.18
C ILE A 6 -17.03 13.59 -9.65
N ALA A 7 -18.14 14.13 -9.15
CA ALA A 7 -19.46 13.92 -9.72
C ALA A 7 -19.48 14.59 -11.10
N VAL A 8 -19.54 13.78 -12.16
CA VAL A 8 -19.76 14.27 -13.53
C VAL A 8 -21.25 14.60 -13.64
N VAL A 9 -21.57 15.90 -13.54
CA VAL A 9 -22.86 16.45 -13.98
C VAL A 9 -22.78 16.57 -15.50
N SER A 10 -23.37 15.60 -16.20
CA SER A 10 -23.52 15.62 -17.64
C SER A 10 -24.52 16.71 -18.04
N LEU A 11 -24.02 17.86 -18.51
CA LEU A 11 -24.81 18.86 -19.23
C LEU A 11 -25.00 18.37 -20.67
N SER A 12 -26.15 17.75 -20.95
CA SER A 12 -26.58 17.42 -22.31
C SER A 12 -27.17 18.66 -22.98
N ALA A 13 -26.45 19.18 -23.98
CA ALA A 13 -26.97 20.16 -24.92
C ALA A 13 -28.08 19.53 -25.77
N GLY A 14 -29.19 20.27 -25.91
CA GLY A 14 -30.40 19.82 -26.57
C GLY A 14 -30.26 19.66 -28.07
N VAL A 15 -30.91 18.62 -28.59
CA VAL A 15 -31.38 18.53 -29.96
C VAL A 15 -32.90 18.38 -29.89
N VAL A 16 -33.61 19.43 -30.30
CA VAL A 16 -35.04 19.39 -30.58
C VAL A 16 -35.21 18.95 -32.03
N ALA A 17 -35.82 17.79 -32.24
CA ALA A 17 -36.52 17.49 -33.48
C ALA A 17 -37.73 16.60 -33.18
N CYS A 18 -38.86 17.05 -33.69
CA CYS A 18 -40.23 16.63 -33.47
C CYS A 18 -40.57 15.31 -34.18
N GLY A 19 -41.51 14.52 -33.64
CA GLY A 19 -42.26 13.55 -34.44
C GLY A 19 -43.01 12.46 -33.65
N GLY A 20 -44.31 12.71 -33.38
CA GLY A 20 -45.42 11.73 -33.24
C GLY A 20 -45.34 10.75 -32.07
N GLY A 21 -46.35 10.46 -31.26
CA GLY A 21 -47.80 10.37 -31.44
C GLY A 21 -48.23 9.21 -30.53
N GLY A 22 -49.36 9.34 -29.83
CA GLY A 22 -49.69 8.57 -28.63
C GLY A 22 -49.85 7.05 -28.81
N ASP A 23 -49.67 6.32 -27.71
CA ASP A 23 -50.75 5.50 -27.13
C ASP A 23 -50.42 5.11 -25.69
N GLY A 24 -51.45 5.22 -24.83
CA GLY A 24 -51.39 4.85 -23.43
C GLY A 24 -51.37 3.33 -23.28
N GLY A 25 -50.25 2.80 -22.83
CA GLY A 25 -50.10 1.42 -22.40
C GLY A 25 -49.38 1.41 -21.06
N SER A 26 -50.12 1.19 -19.98
CA SER A 26 -49.59 0.95 -18.64
C SER A 26 -48.86 -0.40 -18.66
N SER A 27 -47.62 -0.44 -19.15
CA SER A 27 -46.72 -1.56 -18.97
C SER A 27 -46.09 -1.45 -17.60
N SER A 28 -46.69 -2.14 -16.63
CA SER A 28 -45.95 -2.58 -15.46
C SER A 28 -44.75 -3.38 -15.95
N SER A 29 -43.59 -2.74 -16.07
CA SER A 29 -42.32 -3.43 -16.28
C SER A 29 -42.05 -4.21 -14.99
N THR A 30 -42.55 -5.44 -14.93
CA THR A 30 -42.08 -6.46 -14.01
C THR A 30 -40.59 -6.60 -14.30
N ALA A 31 -39.77 -5.97 -13.47
CA ALA A 31 -38.32 -6.15 -13.52
C ALA A 31 -38.06 -7.64 -13.39
N THR A 32 -37.48 -8.25 -14.43
CA THR A 32 -37.01 -9.63 -14.37
C THR A 32 -36.13 -9.76 -13.13
N PRO A 33 -36.36 -10.74 -12.24
CA PRO A 33 -35.49 -10.95 -11.09
C PRO A 33 -34.05 -11.07 -11.58
N GLN A 34 -33.21 -10.08 -11.23
CA GLN A 34 -31.79 -10.16 -11.52
C GLN A 34 -31.25 -11.36 -10.73
N THR A 35 -30.53 -12.25 -11.41
CA THR A 35 -29.83 -13.36 -10.77
C THR A 35 -28.35 -13.12 -10.95
N ARG A 36 -27.62 -13.09 -9.84
CA ARG A 36 -26.16 -12.95 -9.83
C ARG A 36 -25.55 -14.20 -9.23
N SER A 37 -24.37 -14.57 -9.71
CA SER A 37 -23.67 -15.77 -9.26
C SER A 37 -22.25 -15.46 -8.83
N ILE A 38 -21.73 -16.28 -7.92
CA ILE A 38 -20.36 -16.26 -7.44
C ILE A 38 -19.83 -17.69 -7.49
N LYS A 39 -18.62 -17.83 -8.01
CA LYS A 39 -17.89 -19.09 -8.06
C LYS A 39 -16.69 -19.00 -7.14
N GLY A 40 -16.32 -20.12 -6.53
CA GLY A 40 -15.12 -20.16 -5.72
C GLY A 40 -14.60 -21.56 -5.49
N VAL A 41 -13.49 -21.61 -4.77
CA VAL A 41 -12.78 -22.84 -4.41
C VAL A 41 -12.39 -22.75 -2.94
N ALA A 42 -12.66 -23.79 -2.16
CA ALA A 42 -12.22 -23.93 -0.78
C ALA A 42 -10.83 -24.57 -0.72
N ILE A 43 -9.86 -23.88 -0.08
CA ILE A 43 -8.43 -24.23 -0.14
C ILE A 43 -7.79 -24.15 1.27
N ASP A 44 -7.46 -25.31 1.82
CA ASP A 44 -6.54 -25.60 2.93
C ASP A 44 -5.50 -26.69 2.55
N GLY A 45 -5.29 -27.06 1.27
CA GLY A 45 -5.87 -28.27 0.67
C GLY A 45 -7.24 -28.16 0.01
N TYR A 46 -7.44 -28.68 -1.21
CA TYR A 46 -8.80 -28.65 -1.78
C TYR A 46 -9.77 -29.41 -0.86
N ILE A 47 -10.81 -28.71 -0.39
CA ILE A 47 -11.76 -29.27 0.58
C ILE A 47 -12.98 -29.82 -0.13
N SER A 48 -13.17 -31.14 -0.08
CA SER A 48 -14.32 -31.84 -0.65
C SER A 48 -15.35 -32.20 0.42
N GLY A 49 -16.64 -32.02 0.09
CA GLY A 49 -17.75 -32.39 0.97
C GLY A 49 -18.12 -31.33 2.03
N ALA A 50 -17.62 -30.10 1.89
CA ALA A 50 -18.01 -28.97 2.72
C ALA A 50 -19.23 -28.23 2.16
N THR A 51 -19.95 -27.48 3.00
CA THR A 51 -21.11 -26.68 2.57
C THR A 51 -20.72 -25.22 2.42
N ALA A 52 -20.68 -24.73 1.19
CA ALA A 52 -20.47 -23.31 0.86
C ALA A 52 -21.81 -22.57 0.82
N PHE A 53 -21.92 -21.38 1.41
CA PHE A 53 -23.12 -20.55 1.36
C PHE A 53 -22.83 -19.05 1.44
N ILE A 54 -23.77 -18.24 0.94
CA ILE A 54 -23.73 -16.77 1.04
C ILE A 54 -24.35 -16.37 2.37
N ASP A 55 -23.55 -15.86 3.30
CA ASP A 55 -24.00 -15.45 4.64
C ASP A 55 -24.52 -14.01 4.60
N LEU A 56 -25.82 -13.85 4.44
CA LEU A 56 -26.49 -12.57 4.21
C LEU A 56 -26.63 -11.75 5.50
N ASN A 57 -26.64 -12.40 6.66
CA ASN A 57 -26.85 -11.79 7.98
C ASN A 57 -25.62 -11.85 8.90
N TYR A 58 -24.46 -12.23 8.35
CA TYR A 58 -23.16 -12.21 9.01
C TYR A 58 -23.09 -13.04 10.29
N ASN A 59 -23.94 -14.04 10.44
CA ASN A 59 -23.94 -14.89 11.65
C ASN A 59 -23.07 -16.15 11.50
N GLY A 60 -22.51 -16.36 10.29
CA GLY A 60 -21.65 -17.49 9.95
C GLY A 60 -22.36 -18.83 9.93
N LYS A 61 -23.69 -18.90 9.90
CA LYS A 61 -24.50 -20.11 9.89
C LYS A 61 -25.39 -20.11 8.66
N LEU A 62 -25.57 -21.29 8.06
CA LEU A 62 -26.50 -21.44 6.95
C LEU A 62 -27.93 -21.27 7.46
N ASP A 63 -28.59 -20.18 7.05
CA ASP A 63 -29.96 -19.88 7.39
C ASP A 63 -30.95 -20.16 6.24
N SER A 64 -32.24 -20.16 6.57
CA SER A 64 -33.30 -20.29 5.57
C SER A 64 -33.27 -19.12 4.60
N GLY A 65 -33.17 -19.43 3.30
CA GLY A 65 -33.13 -18.44 2.22
C GLY A 65 -31.73 -18.06 1.74
N GLU A 66 -30.68 -18.59 2.38
CA GLU A 66 -29.30 -18.40 1.91
C GLU A 66 -28.93 -19.45 0.85
N PRO A 67 -28.42 -19.03 -0.32
CA PRO A 67 -27.96 -19.97 -1.33
C PRO A 67 -26.76 -20.78 -0.84
N SER A 68 -26.80 -22.10 -1.03
CA SER A 68 -25.74 -23.02 -0.64
C SER A 68 -25.40 -24.06 -1.71
N ALA A 69 -24.20 -24.61 -1.66
CA ALA A 69 -23.72 -25.72 -2.50
C ALA A 69 -22.72 -26.59 -1.73
N ILE A 70 -22.55 -27.85 -2.15
CA ILE A 70 -21.51 -28.73 -1.61
C ILE A 70 -20.25 -28.63 -2.47
N THR A 71 -19.08 -28.53 -1.85
CA THR A 71 -17.79 -28.50 -2.55
C THR A 71 -17.46 -29.85 -3.17
N ASN A 72 -16.95 -29.82 -4.40
CA ASN A 72 -16.53 -31.03 -5.12
C ASN A 72 -15.11 -31.47 -4.73
N LYS A 73 -14.55 -32.49 -5.42
CA LYS A 73 -13.21 -33.01 -5.15
C LYS A 73 -12.09 -31.99 -5.37
N GLU A 74 -12.33 -31.01 -6.24
CA GLU A 74 -11.45 -29.89 -6.52
C GLU A 74 -11.80 -28.66 -5.66
N GLY A 75 -12.55 -28.83 -4.56
CA GLY A 75 -12.96 -27.77 -3.64
C GLY A 75 -13.92 -26.73 -4.23
N SER A 76 -14.36 -26.91 -5.46
CA SER A 76 -15.11 -25.92 -6.23
C SER A 76 -16.58 -25.87 -5.82
N TYR A 77 -17.15 -24.66 -5.86
CA TYR A 77 -18.57 -24.39 -5.62
C TYR A 77 -19.08 -23.24 -6.49
N SER A 78 -20.40 -23.18 -6.69
CA SER A 78 -21.08 -22.11 -7.40
C SER A 78 -22.39 -21.77 -6.69
N LEU A 79 -22.59 -20.49 -6.38
CA LEU A 79 -23.76 -19.99 -5.66
C LEU A 79 -24.47 -18.95 -6.52
N SER A 80 -25.79 -18.88 -6.42
CA SER A 80 -26.60 -17.90 -7.17
C SER A 80 -27.64 -17.27 -6.26
N LEU A 81 -27.71 -15.95 -6.28
CA LEU A 81 -28.68 -15.15 -5.53
C LEU A 81 -29.58 -14.42 -6.52
N ALA A 82 -30.89 -14.63 -6.39
CA ALA A 82 -31.90 -14.06 -7.27
C ALA A 82 -32.81 -13.07 -6.54
N GLY A 83 -33.47 -12.20 -7.30
CA GLY A 83 -34.49 -11.28 -6.78
C GLY A 83 -33.93 -9.90 -6.42
N ALA A 84 -34.72 -9.12 -5.68
CA ALA A 84 -34.42 -7.71 -5.40
C ALA A 84 -33.10 -7.49 -4.62
N ASN A 85 -32.63 -8.53 -3.90
CA ASN A 85 -31.41 -8.49 -3.10
C ASN A 85 -30.22 -9.17 -3.81
N SER A 86 -30.28 -9.48 -5.11
CA SER A 86 -29.19 -10.15 -5.83
C SER A 86 -27.84 -9.45 -5.71
N ASP A 87 -27.83 -8.13 -5.52
CA ASP A 87 -26.61 -7.34 -5.30
C ASP A 87 -25.91 -7.63 -3.98
N CYS A 88 -26.61 -8.18 -2.97
CA CYS A 88 -25.98 -8.57 -1.72
C CYS A 88 -24.81 -9.55 -1.92
N ILE A 89 -24.73 -10.21 -3.07
CA ILE A 89 -23.60 -11.06 -3.43
C ILE A 89 -22.23 -10.33 -3.40
N ASP A 90 -22.21 -9.00 -3.61
CA ASP A 90 -20.99 -8.21 -3.53
C ASP A 90 -20.64 -7.80 -2.09
N PHE A 91 -21.65 -7.83 -1.20
CA PHE A 91 -21.58 -7.33 0.18
C PHE A 91 -21.62 -8.44 1.22
N ALA A 92 -21.92 -9.68 0.83
CA ALA A 92 -21.97 -10.84 1.72
C ALA A 92 -20.67 -11.66 1.64
N PRO A 93 -20.13 -12.12 2.77
CA PRO A 93 -19.09 -13.14 2.75
C PRO A 93 -19.66 -14.47 2.25
N VAL A 94 -18.77 -15.31 1.71
CA VAL A 94 -19.07 -16.72 1.44
C VAL A 94 -18.42 -17.55 2.53
N VAL A 95 -19.23 -18.33 3.25
CA VAL A 95 -18.77 -19.23 4.30
C VAL A 95 -18.75 -20.65 3.74
N VAL A 96 -17.64 -21.35 3.97
CA VAL A 96 -17.48 -22.77 3.70
C VAL A 96 -17.42 -23.47 5.04
N ASP A 97 -18.51 -24.14 5.41
CA ASP A 97 -18.62 -24.95 6.63
C ASP A 97 -18.06 -26.34 6.35
N VAL A 98 -16.92 -26.67 6.96
CA VAL A 98 -16.18 -27.92 6.77
C VAL A 98 -16.57 -28.89 7.88
N PRO A 99 -17.42 -29.89 7.61
CA PRO A 99 -17.89 -30.82 8.63
C PRO A 99 -16.86 -31.93 8.91
N VAL A 100 -17.10 -32.66 10.01
CA VAL A 100 -16.46 -33.96 10.22
C VAL A 100 -16.78 -34.88 9.05
N GLY A 101 -15.76 -35.55 8.51
CA GLY A 101 -15.88 -36.44 7.35
C GLY A 101 -15.63 -35.77 6.00
N ALA A 102 -15.43 -34.44 5.94
CA ALA A 102 -14.90 -33.78 4.76
C ALA A 102 -13.48 -34.30 4.46
N ILE A 103 -13.05 -34.19 3.20
CA ILE A 103 -11.71 -34.62 2.77
C ILE A 103 -10.89 -33.41 2.39
N ASP A 104 -9.71 -33.33 2.96
CA ASP A 104 -8.65 -32.40 2.58
C ASP A 104 -7.70 -33.11 1.60
N ALA A 105 -7.45 -32.49 0.44
CA ALA A 105 -6.56 -33.04 -0.58
C ALA A 105 -5.09 -33.18 -0.13
N ASP A 106 -4.65 -32.45 0.90
CA ASP A 106 -3.32 -32.62 1.50
C ASP A 106 -3.22 -33.90 2.35
N SER A 107 -4.37 -34.41 2.81
CA SER A 107 -4.51 -35.64 3.60
C SER A 107 -5.66 -36.51 3.08
N PRO A 108 -5.59 -37.03 1.84
CA PRO A 108 -6.75 -37.62 1.14
C PRO A 108 -7.29 -38.90 1.78
N ASN A 109 -6.51 -39.54 2.65
CA ASN A 109 -6.87 -40.77 3.36
C ASN A 109 -7.31 -40.51 4.82
N THR A 110 -7.32 -39.25 5.27
CA THR A 110 -7.62 -38.88 6.64
C THR A 110 -8.76 -37.85 6.62
N PRO A 111 -10.00 -38.27 6.86
CA PRO A 111 -11.12 -37.33 6.93
C PRO A 111 -10.93 -36.32 8.06
N ILE A 112 -11.46 -35.11 7.86
CA ILE A 112 -11.49 -34.06 8.87
C ILE A 112 -12.22 -34.56 10.12
N THR A 113 -11.56 -34.45 11.28
CA THR A 113 -12.07 -34.90 12.58
C THR A 113 -12.61 -33.77 13.44
N GLU A 114 -12.17 -32.54 13.20
CA GLU A 114 -12.65 -31.33 13.87
C GLU A 114 -13.22 -30.36 12.84
N PRO A 115 -14.50 -29.96 12.96
CA PRO A 115 -15.11 -29.07 11.99
C PRO A 115 -14.54 -27.65 12.13
N TYR A 116 -14.39 -26.96 11.00
CA TYR A 116 -13.91 -25.59 10.93
C TYR A 116 -14.60 -24.84 9.80
N LYS A 117 -14.34 -23.53 9.69
CA LYS A 117 -14.92 -22.69 8.64
C LYS A 117 -13.84 -21.95 7.89
N LEU A 118 -13.99 -21.89 6.57
CA LEU A 118 -13.26 -20.96 5.72
C LEU A 118 -14.22 -19.87 5.26
N VAL A 119 -13.74 -18.64 5.13
CA VAL A 119 -14.55 -17.50 4.72
C VAL A 119 -13.85 -16.69 3.65
N PHE A 120 -14.55 -16.43 2.56
CA PHE A 120 -14.16 -15.41 1.60
C PHE A 120 -14.90 -14.11 1.94
N PRO A 121 -14.18 -12.98 2.09
CA PRO A 121 -14.81 -11.71 2.42
C PRO A 121 -15.71 -11.24 1.26
N PRO A 122 -16.62 -10.29 1.49
CA PRO A 122 -17.43 -9.69 0.43
C PRO A 122 -16.59 -9.29 -0.77
N ALA A 123 -17.05 -9.59 -1.99
CA ALA A 123 -16.27 -9.39 -3.20
C ALA A 123 -15.78 -7.94 -3.38
N MET A 124 -16.52 -6.96 -2.85
CA MET A 124 -16.10 -5.56 -2.86
C MET A 124 -14.81 -5.26 -2.06
N THR A 125 -14.45 -6.09 -1.08
CA THR A 125 -13.33 -5.78 -0.17
C THR A 125 -11.98 -6.08 -0.77
N LEU A 126 -11.91 -7.06 -1.69
CA LEU A 126 -10.67 -7.47 -2.33
C LEU A 126 -10.58 -6.84 -3.71
N SER A 127 -9.40 -6.33 -4.06
CA SER A 127 -9.15 -5.76 -5.39
C SER A 127 -8.96 -6.83 -6.48
N ASN A 128 -9.39 -8.08 -6.25
CA ASN A 128 -9.16 -9.18 -7.16
C ASN A 128 -10.23 -9.25 -8.26
N GLU A 129 -9.78 -9.28 -9.52
CA GLU A 129 -10.65 -9.42 -10.70
C GLU A 129 -10.91 -10.88 -11.06
N HIS A 130 -10.44 -11.82 -10.23
CA HIS A 130 -10.61 -13.25 -10.50
C HIS A 130 -12.09 -13.61 -10.46
N GLU A 131 -12.56 -14.27 -11.52
CA GLU A 131 -13.93 -14.80 -11.59
C GLU A 131 -14.17 -15.87 -10.50
N ILE A 132 -13.12 -16.62 -10.16
CA ILE A 132 -13.12 -17.65 -9.14
C ILE A 132 -12.52 -17.08 -7.85
N LYS A 133 -13.29 -17.16 -6.76
CA LYS A 133 -12.88 -16.67 -5.45
C LYS A 133 -12.25 -17.78 -4.61
N SER A 134 -11.00 -17.61 -4.19
CA SER A 134 -10.31 -18.58 -3.34
C SER A 134 -10.65 -18.33 -1.87
N THR A 135 -11.40 -19.25 -1.27
CA THR A 135 -11.76 -19.24 0.15
C THR A 135 -10.69 -20.02 0.92
N THR A 136 -9.84 -19.31 1.64
CA THR A 136 -8.63 -19.84 2.28
C THR A 136 -8.55 -19.46 3.76
N PRO A 137 -7.69 -20.11 4.56
CA PRO A 137 -7.43 -19.68 5.94
C PRO A 137 -7.03 -18.20 6.04
N LEU A 138 -6.28 -17.69 5.05
CA LEU A 138 -5.89 -16.28 4.99
C LEU A 138 -7.09 -15.34 4.78
N THR A 139 -7.96 -15.63 3.80
CA THR A 139 -9.16 -14.80 3.57
C THR A 139 -10.11 -14.84 4.76
N THR A 140 -10.12 -15.97 5.48
CA THR A 140 -10.90 -16.18 6.70
C THR A 140 -10.48 -15.26 7.83
N ILE A 141 -9.17 -15.18 8.11
CA ILE A 141 -8.63 -14.28 9.14
C ILE A 141 -8.93 -12.83 8.80
N LEU A 142 -8.74 -12.44 7.55
CA LEU A 142 -9.02 -11.08 7.09
C LEU A 142 -10.50 -10.73 7.35
N TRP A 143 -11.43 -11.59 6.93
CA TRP A 143 -12.86 -11.34 7.11
C TRP A 143 -13.26 -11.33 8.58
N ASN A 144 -12.82 -12.28 9.40
CA ASN A 144 -13.19 -12.37 10.82
C ASN A 144 -12.92 -11.06 11.56
N GLN A 145 -11.81 -10.39 11.22
CA GLN A 145 -11.47 -9.10 11.81
C GLN A 145 -12.34 -7.95 11.30
N ILE A 146 -12.60 -7.91 9.99
CA ILE A 146 -13.49 -6.91 9.39
C ILE A 146 -14.91 -7.07 9.94
N GLN A 147 -15.44 -8.28 9.98
CA GLN A 147 -16.78 -8.60 10.47
C GLN A 147 -16.95 -8.21 11.94
N ALA A 148 -15.98 -8.53 12.80
CA ALA A 148 -16.03 -8.14 14.21
C ALA A 148 -16.12 -6.61 14.38
N ASP A 149 -15.39 -5.86 13.55
CA ASP A 149 -15.45 -4.39 13.56
C ASP A 149 -16.75 -3.84 12.98
N LEU A 150 -17.29 -4.46 11.93
CA LEU A 150 -18.59 -4.11 11.37
C LEU A 150 -19.71 -4.32 12.41
N HIS A 151 -19.69 -5.45 13.13
CA HIS A 151 -20.64 -5.76 14.19
C HIS A 151 -20.60 -4.73 15.33
N LYS A 152 -19.41 -4.32 15.77
CA LYS A 152 -19.26 -3.23 16.75
C LYS A 152 -19.87 -1.92 16.27
N GLY A 153 -19.83 -1.67 14.95
CA GLY A 153 -20.47 -0.53 14.29
C GLY A 153 -21.96 -0.71 13.98
N GLY A 154 -22.58 -1.82 14.40
CA GLY A 154 -24.00 -2.13 14.13
C GLY A 154 -24.28 -2.64 12.72
N ILE A 155 -23.26 -2.94 11.91
CA ILE A 155 -23.41 -3.47 10.55
C ILE A 155 -23.37 -5.00 10.62
N THR A 156 -24.53 -5.63 10.62
CA THR A 156 -24.69 -7.08 10.80
C THR A 156 -25.34 -7.78 9.61
N SER A 157 -25.35 -7.18 8.42
CA SER A 157 -25.91 -7.82 7.22
C SER A 157 -25.39 -7.20 5.94
N CYS A 158 -25.53 -7.93 4.84
CA CYS A 158 -25.20 -7.46 3.50
C CYS A 158 -25.97 -6.17 3.14
N THR A 159 -27.24 -6.07 3.54
CA THR A 159 -28.07 -4.89 3.29
C THR A 159 -27.58 -3.69 4.08
N ALA A 160 -27.28 -3.87 5.38
CA ALA A 160 -26.76 -2.79 6.20
C ALA A 160 -25.40 -2.29 5.67
N LEU A 161 -24.54 -3.20 5.23
CA LEU A 161 -23.26 -2.83 4.63
C LEU A 161 -23.44 -2.13 3.29
N LYS A 162 -24.34 -2.61 2.42
CA LYS A 162 -24.70 -2.00 1.12
C LYS A 162 -25.17 -0.56 1.25
N GLU A 163 -25.87 -0.22 2.33
CA GLU A 163 -26.34 1.15 2.59
C GLU A 163 -25.25 2.04 3.21
N ALA A 164 -24.30 1.46 3.93
CA ALA A 164 -23.24 2.18 4.64
C ALA A 164 -22.04 2.56 3.75
N VAL A 165 -22.26 3.36 2.70
CA VAL A 165 -21.25 3.72 1.67
C VAL A 165 -19.94 4.27 2.25
N ASN A 166 -20.00 5.06 3.32
CA ASN A 166 -18.80 5.58 3.99
C ASN A 166 -18.00 4.47 4.68
N ILE A 167 -18.68 3.49 5.27
CA ILE A 167 -18.05 2.32 5.90
C ILE A 167 -17.42 1.43 4.83
N GLN A 168 -18.13 1.17 3.73
CA GLN A 168 -17.58 0.44 2.58
C GLN A 168 -16.28 1.07 2.10
N SER A 169 -16.29 2.39 1.82
CA SER A 169 -15.12 3.13 1.34
C SER A 169 -13.94 3.01 2.30
N LYS A 170 -14.20 3.10 3.61
CA LYS A 170 -13.16 2.96 4.65
C LYS A 170 -12.60 1.54 4.72
N VAL A 171 -13.44 0.51 4.63
CA VAL A 171 -13.00 -0.90 4.61
C VAL A 171 -12.14 -1.16 3.37
N ILE A 172 -12.62 -0.79 2.18
CA ILE A 172 -11.92 -0.98 0.91
C ILE A 172 -10.55 -0.28 0.94
N GLN A 173 -10.51 0.97 1.39
CA GLN A 173 -9.25 1.72 1.49
C GLN A 173 -8.28 1.06 2.47
N ASN A 174 -8.74 0.63 3.65
CA ASN A 174 -7.88 0.00 4.63
C ASN A 174 -7.29 -1.33 4.14
N VAL A 175 -8.13 -2.19 3.52
CA VAL A 175 -7.68 -3.45 2.94
C VAL A 175 -6.69 -3.19 1.81
N LYS A 176 -7.02 -2.31 0.86
CA LYS A 176 -6.14 -1.97 -0.25
C LYS A 176 -4.78 -1.43 0.21
N GLN A 177 -4.75 -0.59 1.25
CA GLN A 177 -3.49 -0.08 1.77
C GLN A 177 -2.67 -1.17 2.46
N ALA A 178 -3.30 -2.08 3.20
CA ALA A 178 -2.62 -3.23 3.81
C ALA A 178 -2.04 -4.17 2.73
N ASP A 179 -2.85 -4.48 1.71
CA ASP A 179 -2.46 -5.30 0.57
C ASP A 179 -1.24 -4.73 -0.16
N LEU A 180 -1.24 -3.43 -0.45
CA LEU A 180 -0.10 -2.77 -1.12
C LEU A 180 1.18 -2.78 -0.27
N ARG A 181 1.07 -2.63 1.06
CA ARG A 181 2.23 -2.71 1.95
C ARG A 181 2.79 -4.13 1.98
N LEU A 182 1.91 -5.13 2.06
CA LEU A 182 2.30 -6.53 2.04
C LEU A 182 2.94 -6.92 0.71
N ALA A 183 2.35 -6.50 -0.41
CA ALA A 183 2.91 -6.72 -1.74
C ALA A 183 4.28 -6.05 -1.91
N GLY A 184 4.46 -4.84 -1.37
CA GLY A 184 5.75 -4.15 -1.39
C GLY A 184 6.83 -4.85 -0.56
N GLU A 185 6.47 -5.38 0.61
CA GLU A 185 7.42 -6.06 1.51
C GLU A 185 7.93 -7.37 0.90
N TYR A 186 7.04 -8.20 0.36
CA TYR A 186 7.41 -9.52 -0.16
C TYR A 186 7.70 -9.53 -1.66
N ASN A 187 7.38 -8.44 -2.35
CA ASN A 187 7.36 -8.36 -3.81
C ASN A 187 6.45 -9.44 -4.46
N ILE A 188 5.30 -9.70 -3.83
CA ILE A 188 4.31 -10.69 -4.26
C ILE A 188 3.01 -9.97 -4.57
N ALA A 189 2.46 -10.22 -5.75
CA ALA A 189 1.20 -9.62 -6.16
C ALA A 189 0.05 -10.09 -5.25
N VAL A 190 -0.80 -9.16 -4.83
CA VAL A 190 -1.91 -9.38 -3.89
C VAL A 190 -2.87 -10.46 -4.42
N GLU A 191 -3.12 -10.47 -5.72
CA GLU A 191 -3.93 -11.46 -6.42
C GLU A 191 -3.37 -12.89 -6.33
N ASN A 192 -2.05 -13.03 -6.19
CA ASN A 192 -1.41 -14.33 -5.99
C ASN A 192 -1.55 -14.75 -4.53
N LEU A 193 -1.47 -13.81 -3.60
CA LEU A 193 -1.62 -14.07 -2.17
C LEU A 193 -3.05 -14.50 -1.80
N TYR A 194 -4.07 -14.01 -2.49
CA TYR A 194 -5.45 -14.48 -2.31
C TYR A 194 -5.88 -15.46 -3.42
N GLY A 195 -4.91 -16.04 -4.12
CA GLY A 195 -5.14 -16.90 -5.27
C GLY A 195 -5.31 -18.37 -4.90
N ASP A 196 -5.41 -19.21 -5.94
CA ASP A 196 -5.37 -20.66 -5.81
C ASP A 196 -3.90 -21.14 -5.87
N PHE A 197 -3.30 -21.30 -4.69
CA PHE A 197 -1.89 -21.69 -4.56
C PHE A 197 -1.61 -23.11 -5.08
N ILE A 198 -2.61 -24.01 -4.98
CA ILE A 198 -2.49 -25.41 -5.38
C ILE A 198 -2.44 -25.50 -6.90
N LYS A 199 -3.38 -24.84 -7.58
CA LYS A 199 -3.40 -24.79 -9.05
C LYS A 199 -2.12 -24.17 -9.63
N ASN A 200 -1.57 -23.17 -8.95
CA ASN A 200 -0.35 -22.50 -9.36
C ASN A 200 0.93 -23.28 -8.99
N GLN A 201 0.82 -24.42 -8.29
CA GLN A 201 1.93 -25.26 -7.83
C GLN A 201 2.99 -24.48 -7.03
N ASN A 202 2.58 -23.45 -6.30
CA ASN A 202 3.49 -22.55 -5.60
C ASN A 202 3.47 -22.81 -4.08
N LYS A 203 4.13 -23.90 -3.68
CA LYS A 203 4.21 -24.30 -2.26
C LYS A 203 4.90 -23.25 -1.38
N GLU A 204 5.92 -22.58 -1.89
CA GLU A 204 6.63 -21.54 -1.12
C GLU A 204 5.71 -20.37 -0.76
N LEU A 205 4.86 -19.94 -1.70
CA LEU A 205 3.87 -18.91 -1.44
C LEU A 205 2.79 -19.36 -0.46
N TYR A 206 2.37 -20.63 -0.54
CA TYR A 206 1.43 -21.22 0.40
C TYR A 206 2.00 -21.22 1.83
N ASP A 207 3.22 -21.75 2.00
CA ASP A 207 3.91 -21.81 3.30
C ASP A 207 4.14 -20.39 3.86
N LEU A 208 4.48 -19.42 3.00
CA LEU A 208 4.58 -18.01 3.39
C LEU A 208 3.24 -17.47 3.89
N ALA A 209 2.15 -17.65 3.13
CA ALA A 209 0.83 -17.16 3.49
C ALA A 209 0.37 -17.73 4.84
N GLN A 210 0.58 -19.03 5.07
CA GLN A 210 0.25 -19.71 6.33
C GLN A 210 1.07 -19.15 7.51
N ASN A 211 2.39 -19.00 7.36
CA ASN A 211 3.24 -18.45 8.41
C ASN A 211 2.89 -16.99 8.73
N MET A 212 2.46 -16.22 7.74
CA MET A 212 2.11 -14.82 7.92
C MET A 212 0.75 -14.56 8.58
N MET A 213 -0.12 -15.56 8.67
CA MET A 213 -1.49 -15.40 9.18
C MET A 213 -1.58 -14.77 10.58
N PRO A 214 -0.79 -15.21 11.59
CA PRO A 214 -0.78 -14.56 12.91
C PRO A 214 -0.33 -13.09 12.84
N ALA A 215 0.66 -12.79 11.99
CA ALA A 215 1.16 -11.45 11.81
C ALA A 215 0.13 -10.53 11.13
N ILE A 216 -0.56 -10.99 10.09
CA ILE A 216 -1.63 -10.23 9.43
C ILE A 216 -2.77 -9.93 10.41
N ARG A 217 -3.17 -10.94 11.19
CA ARG A 217 -4.18 -10.77 12.24
C ARG A 217 -3.79 -9.70 13.26
N LYS A 218 -2.57 -9.76 13.77
CA LYS A 218 -2.08 -8.81 14.79
C LYS A 218 -1.93 -7.40 14.22
N SER A 219 -1.40 -7.29 13.00
CA SER A 219 -1.28 -6.03 12.25
C SER A 219 -2.62 -5.31 12.12
N TYR A 220 -3.69 -6.03 11.77
CA TYR A 220 -5.02 -5.45 11.66
C TYR A 220 -5.51 -4.88 13.00
N LEU A 221 -5.42 -5.67 14.06
CA LEU A 221 -5.90 -5.30 15.40
C LEU A 221 -5.17 -4.07 15.93
N GLU A 222 -3.83 -4.05 15.86
CA GLU A 222 -3.04 -2.91 16.33
C GLU A 222 -3.19 -1.69 15.43
N THR A 223 -3.35 -1.86 14.11
CA THR A 223 -3.68 -0.77 13.19
C THR A 223 -4.98 -0.09 13.60
N LYS A 224 -6.02 -0.86 13.94
CA LYS A 224 -7.31 -0.30 14.36
C LYS A 224 -7.20 0.47 15.66
N ALA A 225 -6.53 -0.10 16.66
CA ALA A 225 -6.26 0.59 17.92
C ALA A 225 -5.49 1.89 17.69
N LEU A 226 -4.47 1.86 16.82
CA LEU A 226 -3.66 3.04 16.48
C LEU A 226 -4.48 4.12 15.76
N GLN A 227 -5.35 3.74 14.83
CA GLN A 227 -6.24 4.67 14.14
C GLN A 227 -7.26 5.31 15.10
N GLN A 228 -7.80 4.54 16.05
CA GLN A 228 -8.70 5.08 17.09
C GLN A 228 -7.99 6.08 18.00
N ALA A 229 -6.74 5.79 18.37
CA ALA A 229 -5.91 6.70 19.16
C ALA A 229 -5.46 7.95 18.38
N ASN A 230 -5.51 7.92 17.04
CA ASN A 230 -5.06 9.01 16.16
C ASN A 230 -6.13 9.36 15.12
N PRO A 231 -7.30 9.89 15.52
CA PRO A 231 -8.43 10.11 14.62
C PRO A 231 -8.16 11.14 13.51
N ASN A 232 -7.19 12.03 13.71
CA ASN A 232 -6.78 13.06 12.74
C ASN A 232 -5.60 12.62 11.85
N ALA A 233 -5.09 11.39 12.03
CA ALA A 233 -4.02 10.89 11.18
C ALA A 233 -4.52 10.67 9.75
N GLN A 234 -3.73 11.14 8.78
CA GLN A 234 -3.93 10.84 7.37
C GLN A 234 -3.61 9.37 7.07
N GLN A 235 -2.63 8.81 7.78
CA GLN A 235 -2.29 7.40 7.78
C GLN A 235 -1.86 6.98 9.18
N ALA A 236 -2.33 5.83 9.63
CA ALA A 236 -1.87 5.19 10.86
C ALA A 236 -2.00 3.68 10.70
N TYR A 237 -0.89 2.96 10.87
CA TYR A 237 -0.87 1.51 10.75
C TYR A 237 0.24 0.86 11.59
N VAL A 238 0.03 -0.42 11.86
CA VAL A 238 1.01 -1.35 12.41
C VAL A 238 1.05 -2.56 11.49
N ASP A 239 2.24 -2.89 10.99
CA ASP A 239 2.47 -4.11 10.22
C ASP A 239 3.48 -4.99 10.94
N TYR A 240 3.14 -6.27 11.03
CA TYR A 240 4.02 -7.35 11.41
C TYR A 240 4.38 -8.14 10.17
N TYR A 241 5.65 -8.48 10.03
CA TYR A 241 6.10 -9.28 8.91
C TYR A 241 7.25 -10.19 9.31
N TRP A 242 7.32 -11.31 8.59
CA TRP A 242 8.33 -12.34 8.73
C TRP A 242 9.41 -12.17 7.67
N GLN A 243 10.65 -12.06 8.09
CA GLN A 243 11.80 -12.21 7.22
C GLN A 243 12.29 -13.65 7.30
N TYR A 244 12.10 -14.38 6.20
CA TYR A 244 12.57 -15.76 6.06
C TYR A 244 13.92 -15.86 5.31
N TRP A 245 14.37 -14.75 4.71
CA TRP A 245 15.60 -14.67 3.92
C TRP A 245 16.33 -13.34 4.13
N ASP A 246 17.62 -13.43 4.40
CA ASP A 246 18.55 -12.30 4.45
C ASP A 246 19.25 -12.21 3.10
N LYS A 247 18.90 -11.18 2.31
CA LYS A 247 19.44 -10.96 0.96
C LYS A 247 20.90 -10.55 0.98
N ASP A 248 21.34 -9.82 2.00
CA ASP A 248 22.70 -9.29 2.10
C ASP A 248 23.69 -10.41 2.45
N LYS A 249 23.27 -11.31 3.34
CA LYS A 249 24.06 -12.49 3.75
C LYS A 249 23.78 -13.74 2.92
N ASN A 250 22.81 -13.67 2.02
CA ASN A 250 22.37 -14.76 1.16
C ASN A 250 22.05 -16.06 1.94
N GLN A 251 21.26 -15.95 3.01
CA GLN A 251 20.96 -17.07 3.92
C GLN A 251 19.52 -17.03 4.43
N LYS A 252 18.99 -18.19 4.84
CA LYS A 252 17.70 -18.27 5.55
C LYS A 252 17.84 -17.66 6.95
N VAL A 253 16.80 -16.95 7.37
CA VAL A 253 16.67 -16.41 8.72
C VAL A 253 15.24 -16.64 9.20
N ASP A 254 14.99 -16.53 10.50
CA ASP A 254 13.65 -16.57 11.07
C ASP A 254 13.50 -15.39 12.02
N LYS A 255 13.18 -14.23 11.46
CA LYS A 255 13.06 -12.97 12.21
C LYS A 255 11.73 -12.31 11.96
N TRP A 256 11.20 -11.72 13.01
CA TRP A 256 9.91 -11.05 12.99
C TRP A 256 10.11 -9.57 13.28
N PHE A 257 9.41 -8.74 12.52
CA PHE A 257 9.51 -7.30 12.67
C PHE A 257 8.15 -6.67 12.84
N LYS A 258 8.13 -5.59 13.60
CA LYS A 258 6.99 -4.70 13.77
C LYS A 258 7.33 -3.32 13.25
N VAL A 259 6.56 -2.83 12.30
CA VAL A 259 6.60 -1.45 11.83
C VAL A 259 5.35 -0.74 12.30
N LYS A 260 5.52 0.41 12.93
CA LYS A 260 4.43 1.29 13.35
C LYS A 260 4.63 2.65 12.72
N MET A 261 3.60 3.21 12.10
CA MET A 261 3.65 4.49 11.41
C MET A 261 2.40 5.32 11.75
N VAL A 262 2.62 6.61 12.03
CA VAL A 262 1.54 7.61 12.16
C VAL A 262 1.95 8.85 11.38
N MET A 263 1.08 9.31 10.50
CA MET A 263 1.26 10.50 9.67
C MET A 263 0.07 11.43 9.78
N THR A 264 0.37 12.69 10.07
CA THR A 264 -0.53 13.84 10.02
C THR A 264 -0.07 14.78 8.90
N ASP A 265 -0.69 15.93 8.77
CA ASP A 265 -0.26 16.97 7.82
C ASP A 265 1.09 17.61 8.19
N SER A 266 1.44 17.66 9.48
CA SER A 266 2.66 18.31 9.98
C SER A 266 3.66 17.37 10.64
N LYS A 267 3.34 16.09 10.83
CA LYS A 267 4.21 15.14 11.53
C LYS A 267 4.09 13.72 10.99
N LEU A 268 5.22 13.06 10.80
CA LEU A 268 5.33 11.63 10.49
C LEU A 268 6.24 10.99 11.54
N THR A 269 5.78 9.90 12.17
CA THR A 269 6.60 9.08 13.05
C THR A 269 6.57 7.64 12.59
N GLN A 270 7.72 6.97 12.59
CA GLN A 270 7.82 5.56 12.26
C GLN A 270 8.82 4.86 13.19
N THR A 271 8.51 3.64 13.61
CA THR A 271 9.44 2.77 14.34
C THR A 271 9.47 1.39 13.71
N ARG A 272 10.64 0.75 13.70
CA ARG A 272 10.83 -0.66 13.35
C ARG A 272 11.53 -1.39 14.49
N HIS A 273 10.90 -2.45 14.97
CA HIS A 273 11.46 -3.33 16.00
C HIS A 273 11.63 -4.75 15.46
N GLU A 274 12.67 -5.45 15.92
CA GLU A 274 12.64 -6.92 15.97
C GLU A 274 11.71 -7.35 17.10
N VAL A 275 10.89 -8.36 16.89
CA VAL A 275 9.93 -8.89 17.86
C VAL A 275 10.08 -10.40 18.03
N SER A 276 9.58 -10.94 19.14
CA SER A 276 9.51 -12.38 19.38
C SER A 276 8.63 -13.08 18.34
N SER A 277 8.82 -14.39 18.15
CA SER A 277 8.04 -15.20 17.19
C SER A 277 6.56 -15.32 17.54
N ASP A 278 6.18 -15.15 18.81
CA ASP A 278 4.79 -14.99 19.24
C ASP A 278 4.23 -13.58 19.00
N LEU A 279 5.07 -12.67 18.49
CA LEU A 279 4.80 -11.27 18.18
C LEU A 279 4.46 -10.41 19.41
N GLU A 280 4.55 -10.92 20.64
CA GLU A 280 4.10 -10.24 21.87
C GLU A 280 5.14 -9.30 22.48
N ARG A 281 6.43 -9.53 22.25
CA ARG A 281 7.50 -8.77 22.87
C ARG A 281 8.38 -8.08 21.84
N GLU A 282 8.54 -6.77 21.98
CA GLU A 282 9.56 -6.00 21.25
C GLU A 282 10.94 -6.34 21.82
N ILE A 283 11.83 -6.86 20.97
CA ILE A 283 13.16 -7.34 21.34
C ILE A 283 14.18 -6.18 21.23
N GLN A 284 14.20 -5.51 20.08
CA GLN A 284 15.18 -4.47 19.78
C GLN A 284 14.59 -3.42 18.85
N LEU A 285 14.81 -2.14 19.19
CA LEU A 285 14.56 -1.03 18.26
C LEU A 285 15.67 -0.99 17.21
N LEU A 286 15.28 -1.10 15.95
CA LEU A 286 16.21 -1.11 14.81
C LEU A 286 16.25 0.24 14.11
N THR A 287 15.08 0.84 13.91
CA THR A 287 14.98 2.20 13.35
C THR A 287 13.87 2.99 14.02
N GLN A 288 14.12 4.28 14.23
CA GLN A 288 13.07 5.24 14.58
C GLN A 288 13.27 6.50 13.74
N TYR A 289 12.17 7.04 13.25
CA TYR A 289 12.13 8.17 12.34
C TYR A 289 11.04 9.13 12.77
N GLU A 290 11.36 10.42 12.73
CA GLU A 290 10.41 11.51 12.90
C GLU A 290 10.66 12.60 11.88
N ARG A 291 9.60 13.07 11.23
CA ARG A 291 9.61 14.28 10.40
C ARG A 291 8.59 15.26 10.96
N ASN A 292 9.02 16.50 11.16
CA ASN A 292 8.16 17.64 11.48
C ASN A 292 8.16 18.59 10.29
N SER A 293 6.96 18.98 9.87
CA SER A 293 6.72 19.68 8.61
C SER A 293 6.00 21.01 8.85
N LYS A 294 6.40 22.06 8.13
CA LYS A 294 5.80 23.40 8.18
C LYS A 294 5.60 23.94 6.76
N LYS A 295 4.62 24.79 6.57
CA LYS A 295 4.44 25.58 5.35
C LYS A 295 4.57 27.06 5.68
N SER A 296 5.41 27.78 4.97
CA SER A 296 5.56 29.23 5.13
C SER A 296 5.92 29.88 3.80
N ALA A 297 5.30 31.03 3.49
CA ALA A 297 5.63 31.86 2.33
C ALA A 297 5.83 31.13 0.98
N GLY A 298 5.03 30.08 0.71
CA GLY A 298 5.12 29.28 -0.51
C GLY A 298 6.22 28.20 -0.52
N LEU A 299 6.84 27.93 0.63
CA LEU A 299 7.78 26.86 0.89
C LEU A 299 7.15 25.75 1.75
N TYR A 300 7.68 24.55 1.57
CA TYR A 300 7.53 23.41 2.46
C TYR A 300 8.87 23.21 3.19
N TYR A 301 8.82 23.15 4.52
CA TYR A 301 9.97 22.93 5.39
C TYR A 301 9.80 21.61 6.11
N ASP A 302 10.82 20.75 6.10
CA ASP A 302 10.86 19.52 6.89
C ASP A 302 12.13 19.46 7.74
N LYS A 303 11.98 19.11 9.02
CA LYS A 303 13.06 18.63 9.87
C LYS A 303 12.85 17.16 10.17
N GLU A 304 13.82 16.34 9.79
CA GLU A 304 13.81 14.89 9.95
C GLU A 304 14.91 14.45 10.91
N ALA A 305 14.57 13.53 11.80
CA ALA A 305 15.52 12.80 12.62
C ALA A 305 15.31 11.30 12.42
N GLN A 306 16.41 10.56 12.31
CA GLN A 306 16.39 9.12 12.15
C GLN A 306 17.50 8.50 12.99
N ILE A 307 17.19 7.44 13.72
CA ILE A 307 18.20 6.51 14.22
C ILE A 307 18.09 5.18 13.50
N TYR A 308 19.23 4.53 13.27
CA TYR A 308 19.29 3.17 12.79
C TYR A 308 20.53 2.43 13.31
N ASP A 309 20.36 1.15 13.65
CA ASP A 309 21.44 0.24 14.06
C ASP A 309 21.79 -0.67 12.87
N TRP A 310 22.91 -0.38 12.20
CA TRP A 310 23.39 -1.08 11.00
C TRP A 310 24.00 -2.45 11.32
N ASP A 311 24.57 -2.61 12.52
CA ASP A 311 25.22 -3.84 12.94
C ASP A 311 24.30 -4.77 13.73
N VAL A 312 23.11 -4.29 14.11
CA VAL A 312 22.23 -4.98 15.07
C VAL A 312 23.03 -5.33 16.33
N SER A 313 23.92 -4.42 16.74
CA SER A 313 24.99 -4.73 17.68
C SER A 313 24.47 -4.95 19.10
N GLY A 314 23.26 -4.45 19.39
CA GLY A 314 22.64 -4.48 20.71
C GLY A 314 23.39 -3.64 21.76
N ARG A 315 24.39 -2.85 21.34
CA ARG A 315 25.26 -2.06 22.23
C ARG A 315 24.66 -0.72 22.64
N GLY A 316 23.60 -0.28 21.98
CA GLY A 316 22.91 0.99 22.25
C GLY A 316 23.44 2.19 21.47
N ASP A 317 24.52 2.05 20.70
CA ASP A 317 25.03 3.13 19.85
C ASP A 317 24.33 3.12 18.49
N TYR A 318 23.49 4.12 18.23
CA TYR A 318 22.77 4.30 16.98
C TYR A 318 23.49 5.30 16.08
N THR A 319 23.44 5.07 14.76
CA THR A 319 23.69 6.16 13.82
C THR A 319 22.46 7.07 13.81
N CYS A 320 22.63 8.28 14.32
CA CYS A 320 21.66 9.36 14.21
C CYS A 320 21.92 10.16 12.93
N ARG A 321 20.87 10.38 12.15
CA ARG A 321 20.90 11.22 10.95
C ARG A 321 19.85 12.31 11.08
N ILE A 322 20.28 13.56 11.00
CA ILE A 322 19.41 14.74 10.96
C ILE A 322 19.38 15.29 9.54
N THR A 323 18.19 15.55 9.02
CA THR A 323 17.98 16.21 7.72
C THR A 323 17.12 17.43 7.90
N GLU A 324 17.49 18.52 7.27
CA GLU A 324 16.64 19.69 7.10
C GLU A 324 16.37 19.89 5.61
N ASN A 325 15.13 20.14 5.24
CA ASN A 325 14.72 20.38 3.86
C ASN A 325 13.94 21.69 3.75
N ILE A 326 14.22 22.47 2.72
CA ILE A 326 13.34 23.52 2.20
C ILE A 326 13.04 23.26 0.74
N GLU A 327 11.76 23.25 0.38
CA GLU A 327 11.28 22.95 -0.97
C GLU A 327 10.23 23.97 -1.40
N GLN A 328 10.31 24.42 -2.65
CA GLN A 328 9.25 25.25 -3.21
C GLN A 328 7.96 24.45 -3.35
N LEU A 329 6.83 25.01 -2.91
CA LEU A 329 5.53 24.46 -3.25
C LEU A 329 5.29 24.63 -4.75
N VAL A 330 4.74 23.60 -5.40
CA VAL A 330 4.29 23.69 -6.79
C VAL A 330 3.23 24.80 -6.89
N GLN A 331 3.20 25.52 -8.01
CA GLN A 331 2.16 26.53 -8.28
C GLN A 331 1.56 26.31 -9.69
N PRO A 332 0.33 26.79 -9.97
CA PRO A 332 -0.30 26.61 -11.29
C PRO A 332 0.52 27.15 -12.47
N ASN A 333 1.30 28.20 -12.23
CA ASN A 333 2.18 28.87 -13.20
C ASN A 333 3.66 28.45 -13.08
N SER A 334 4.00 27.53 -12.18
CA SER A 334 5.38 27.10 -11.93
C SER A 334 5.38 25.64 -11.49
N LEU A 335 5.54 24.75 -12.47
CA LEU A 335 5.59 23.29 -12.29
C LEU A 335 7.02 22.78 -12.02
N THR A 336 8.02 23.64 -12.19
CA THR A 336 9.40 23.39 -11.76
C THR A 336 9.56 23.90 -10.34
N THR A 337 10.09 23.07 -9.46
CA THR A 337 10.38 23.42 -8.06
C THR A 337 11.80 23.08 -7.71
N TYR A 338 12.37 23.88 -6.81
CA TYR A 338 13.71 23.65 -6.28
C TYR A 338 13.65 23.29 -4.81
N LYS A 339 14.62 22.49 -4.37
CA LYS A 339 14.79 22.06 -2.98
C LYS A 339 16.25 22.13 -2.57
N VAL A 340 16.48 22.54 -1.32
CA VAL A 340 17.75 22.37 -0.63
C VAL A 340 17.54 21.46 0.56
N SER A 341 18.42 20.47 0.69
CA SER A 341 18.43 19.52 1.80
C SER A 341 19.81 19.48 2.42
N ASN A 342 19.89 19.60 3.75
CA ASN A 342 21.14 19.52 4.49
C ASN A 342 21.08 18.33 5.42
N ALA A 343 22.13 17.51 5.45
CA ALA A 343 22.15 16.31 6.28
C ALA A 343 23.47 16.11 6.99
N SER A 344 23.41 15.69 8.24
CA SER A 344 24.57 15.30 9.04
C SER A 344 24.27 14.01 9.81
N SER A 345 25.31 13.24 10.08
CA SER A 345 25.22 12.03 10.90
C SER A 345 26.12 12.12 12.14
N SER A 346 25.68 11.49 13.23
CA SER A 346 26.40 11.33 14.49
C SER A 346 26.09 9.97 15.12
N THR A 347 26.80 9.62 16.19
CA THR A 347 26.51 8.42 16.99
C THR A 347 25.85 8.81 18.29
N GLU A 348 24.70 8.23 18.63
CA GLU A 348 23.92 8.55 19.82
C GLU A 348 23.47 7.29 20.57
N SER A 349 23.34 7.38 21.89
CA SER A 349 22.92 6.26 22.74
C SER A 349 21.43 5.93 22.67
N ASP A 350 20.61 6.87 22.20
CA ASP A 350 19.15 6.76 22.26
C ASP A 350 18.46 7.76 21.33
N TRP A 351 17.14 7.59 21.17
CA TRP A 351 16.30 8.44 20.35
C TRP A 351 16.27 9.91 20.80
N ASN A 352 16.21 10.19 22.10
CA ASN A 352 16.09 11.55 22.61
C ASN A 352 17.37 12.35 22.39
N SER A 353 18.52 11.68 22.49
CA SER A 353 19.83 12.23 22.14
C SER A 353 19.93 12.58 20.65
N CYS A 354 19.20 11.87 19.77
CA CYS A 354 19.14 12.16 18.34
C CYS A 354 18.11 13.24 17.97
N VAL A 355 16.82 13.04 18.29
CA VAL A 355 15.70 13.84 17.75
C VAL A 355 15.80 15.34 18.06
N ASN A 356 16.46 15.70 19.16
CA ASN A 356 16.62 17.08 19.58
C ASN A 356 17.79 17.81 18.89
N LYS A 357 18.58 17.12 18.05
CA LYS A 357 19.71 17.71 17.33
C LYS A 357 19.27 18.56 16.14
N ASN A 358 20.20 19.41 15.74
CA ASN A 358 20.16 20.16 14.49
C ASN A 358 21.16 19.55 13.50
N VAL A 359 21.16 20.02 12.27
CA VAL A 359 22.19 19.65 11.30
C VAL A 359 23.55 20.12 11.83
N GLY A 360 24.51 19.20 11.97
CA GLY A 360 25.84 19.46 12.53
C GLY A 360 26.81 20.12 11.54
N GLU A 361 28.02 20.46 11.99
CA GLU A 361 28.98 21.28 11.23
C GLU A 361 29.50 20.64 9.93
N ASN A 362 29.68 19.31 9.90
CA ASN A 362 30.18 18.57 8.73
C ASN A 362 29.05 17.99 7.87
N TYR A 363 28.01 18.79 7.65
CA TYR A 363 26.86 18.36 6.85
C TYR A 363 27.18 18.33 5.35
N SER A 364 26.43 17.50 4.62
CA SER A 364 26.34 17.58 3.18
C SER A 364 25.12 18.39 2.78
N GLN A 365 25.23 19.13 1.68
CA GLN A 365 24.11 19.86 1.09
C GLN A 365 23.74 19.22 -0.24
N ASN A 366 22.45 19.08 -0.45
CA ASN A 366 21.88 18.53 -1.65
C ASN A 366 20.95 19.55 -2.29
N LEU A 367 21.24 19.91 -3.55
CA LEU A 367 20.38 20.73 -4.37
C LEU A 367 19.55 19.84 -5.28
N GLU A 368 18.27 20.15 -5.41
CA GLU A 368 17.35 19.36 -6.20
C GLU A 368 16.45 20.25 -7.05
N VAL A 369 16.20 19.81 -8.29
CA VAL A 369 15.18 20.36 -9.17
C VAL A 369 14.19 19.27 -9.53
N LYS A 370 12.89 19.58 -9.42
CA LYS A 370 11.79 18.70 -9.79
C LYS A 370 10.92 19.39 -10.84
N VAL A 371 10.38 18.59 -11.75
CA VAL A 371 9.34 19.02 -12.69
C VAL A 371 8.15 18.09 -12.54
N VAL A 372 6.96 18.65 -12.33
CA VAL A 372 5.71 17.89 -12.28
C VAL A 372 4.86 18.11 -13.52
N ASN A 373 3.93 17.19 -13.81
CA ASN A 373 3.08 17.23 -15.00
C ASN A 373 2.03 18.34 -14.95
N ASN A 374 1.46 18.60 -13.78
CA ASN A 374 0.43 19.58 -13.52
C ASN A 374 0.36 19.88 -12.00
N TYR A 375 -0.26 21.01 -11.64
CA TYR A 375 -0.36 21.47 -10.25
C TYR A 375 -1.32 20.65 -9.37
N ARG A 376 -2.32 19.97 -9.94
CA ARG A 376 -3.37 19.27 -9.17
C ARG A 376 -2.97 17.87 -8.74
N ASP A 377 -2.46 17.09 -9.69
CA ASP A 377 -2.08 15.70 -9.49
C ASP A 377 -0.60 15.58 -9.09
N GLY A 378 0.20 16.61 -9.39
CA GLY A 378 1.60 16.73 -8.96
C GLY A 378 2.49 15.57 -9.40
N GLN A 379 2.14 14.86 -10.48
CA GLN A 379 2.89 13.67 -10.88
C GLN A 379 4.27 14.09 -11.36
N LEU A 380 5.29 13.50 -10.75
CA LEU A 380 6.68 13.76 -11.08
C LEU A 380 6.96 13.38 -12.54
N ARG A 381 7.72 14.22 -13.23
CA ARG A 381 8.24 13.99 -14.59
C ARG A 381 9.74 13.85 -14.57
N PHE A 382 10.41 14.80 -13.91
CA PHE A 382 11.87 14.82 -13.77
C PHE A 382 12.23 15.16 -12.33
N GLN A 383 13.29 14.53 -11.83
CA GLN A 383 13.90 14.88 -10.56
C GLN A 383 15.41 14.74 -10.71
N HIS A 384 16.15 15.79 -10.43
CA HIS A 384 17.60 15.82 -10.55
C HIS A 384 18.19 16.33 -9.25
N ASN A 385 19.32 15.74 -8.88
CA ASN A 385 19.85 15.83 -7.54
C ASN A 385 21.36 15.98 -7.61
N PHE A 386 21.89 16.92 -6.82
CA PHE A 386 23.27 17.36 -6.86
C PHE A 386 23.81 17.41 -5.42
N LEU A 387 24.68 16.47 -5.07
CA LEU A 387 25.21 16.30 -3.72
C LEU A 387 26.56 17.00 -3.56
N TYR A 388 26.67 17.84 -2.54
CA TYR A 388 27.87 18.58 -2.16
C TYR A 388 28.32 18.09 -0.77
N ASN A 389 29.39 17.29 -0.73
CA ASN A 389 30.01 16.84 0.53
C ASN A 389 31.13 17.78 1.00
N LYS A 390 31.53 18.71 0.13
CA LYS A 390 32.57 19.74 0.34
C LYS A 390 32.13 20.98 -0.43
N ASN A 391 32.67 22.15 -0.08
CA ASN A 391 32.39 23.42 -0.75
C ASN A 391 30.88 23.70 -0.85
N ILE A 392 30.20 23.73 0.30
CA ILE A 392 28.74 23.89 0.37
C ILE A 392 28.31 25.21 -0.31
N PRO A 393 27.51 25.16 -1.38
CA PRO A 393 27.21 26.35 -2.18
C PRO A 393 26.32 27.36 -1.45
N TYR A 394 25.36 26.89 -0.65
CA TYR A 394 24.43 27.74 0.11
C TYR A 394 24.56 27.50 1.61
N ALA A 395 25.73 27.81 2.16
CA ALA A 395 26.05 27.55 3.57
C ALA A 395 25.17 28.30 4.59
N GLY A 396 24.48 29.36 4.16
CA GLY A 396 23.52 30.11 4.99
C GLY A 396 22.11 29.51 5.02
N TRP A 397 21.85 28.44 4.26
CA TRP A 397 20.54 27.79 4.16
C TRP A 397 20.52 26.47 4.94
N VAL A 398 20.92 26.51 6.21
CA VAL A 398 20.94 25.36 7.12
C VAL A 398 20.51 25.78 8.52
N ASN A 399 19.81 24.92 9.25
CA ASN A 399 19.21 25.15 10.56
C ASN A 399 18.33 26.40 10.62
N ILE A 400 17.49 26.57 9.59
CA ILE A 400 16.72 27.79 9.36
C ILE A 400 15.34 27.79 10.03
N ASP A 401 14.98 26.78 10.83
CA ASP A 401 13.65 26.67 11.43
C ASP A 401 13.18 27.96 12.13
N GLY A 402 14.05 28.54 12.97
CA GLY A 402 13.79 29.79 13.69
C GLY A 402 13.90 31.06 12.84
N GLN A 403 14.27 30.93 11.56
CA GLN A 403 14.45 32.02 10.61
C GLN A 403 13.59 31.84 9.36
N LEU A 404 12.67 30.87 9.35
CA LEU A 404 11.92 30.47 8.16
C LEU A 404 11.12 31.64 7.56
N ASP A 405 10.70 32.60 8.38
CA ASP A 405 9.97 33.80 7.93
C ASP A 405 10.83 34.75 7.06
N ASN A 406 12.15 34.62 7.11
CA ASN A 406 13.07 35.35 6.22
C ASN A 406 13.19 34.70 4.83
N PHE A 407 12.60 33.51 4.66
CA PHE A 407 12.62 32.76 3.41
C PHE A 407 11.26 32.85 2.74
N SER A 408 11.28 32.85 1.42
CA SER A 408 10.07 32.77 0.60
C SER A 408 10.32 31.81 -0.54
N ARG A 409 9.26 31.45 -1.25
CA ARG A 409 9.38 30.60 -2.44
C ARG A 409 10.48 31.09 -3.38
N SER A 410 10.56 32.39 -3.65
CA SER A 410 11.54 32.97 -4.59
C SER A 410 12.99 32.91 -4.10
N THR A 411 13.23 32.66 -2.81
CA THR A 411 14.60 32.46 -2.29
C THR A 411 15.30 31.32 -3.04
N LEU A 412 14.56 30.26 -3.37
CA LEU A 412 15.09 29.10 -4.09
C LEU A 412 15.19 29.30 -5.61
N ASP A 413 14.75 30.43 -6.17
CA ASP A 413 14.94 30.73 -7.60
C ASP A 413 16.42 30.92 -7.96
N ALA A 414 17.29 31.11 -6.96
CA ALA A 414 18.74 31.09 -7.14
C ALA A 414 19.26 29.75 -7.72
N LEU A 415 18.45 28.69 -7.70
CA LEU A 415 18.76 27.37 -8.25
C LEU A 415 18.30 27.18 -9.71
N ASN A 416 17.80 28.23 -10.36
CA ASN A 416 17.28 28.15 -11.73
C ASN A 416 18.30 27.77 -12.81
N TYR A 417 19.59 27.82 -12.49
CA TYR A 417 20.67 27.38 -13.36
C TYR A 417 20.77 25.85 -13.47
N LEU A 418 20.13 25.11 -12.56
CA LEU A 418 20.06 23.65 -12.63
C LEU A 418 19.14 23.23 -13.77
N SER A 419 19.71 22.52 -14.75
CA SER A 419 18.96 22.01 -15.90
C SER A 419 17.89 21.01 -15.45
N THR A 420 16.75 21.02 -16.13
CA THR A 420 15.70 20.00 -16.01
C THR A 420 15.77 18.96 -17.14
N ASP A 421 16.75 19.09 -18.04
CA ASP A 421 16.96 18.15 -19.13
C ASP A 421 17.53 16.85 -18.57
N PHE A 422 16.80 15.75 -18.81
CA PHE A 422 17.22 14.43 -18.38
C PHE A 422 18.57 14.05 -18.98
N ASP A 423 18.96 14.55 -20.15
CA ASP A 423 20.20 14.19 -20.86
C ASP A 423 21.40 15.13 -20.57
N ASP A 424 21.21 16.19 -19.77
CA ASP A 424 22.29 17.11 -19.36
C ASP A 424 23.35 16.45 -18.46
N ASN A 425 24.64 16.66 -18.72
CA ASN A 425 25.73 16.03 -17.97
C ASN A 425 26.44 16.97 -17.00
N SER A 426 25.97 18.21 -16.85
CA SER A 426 26.59 19.21 -15.98
C SER A 426 26.57 18.75 -14.51
N ASP A 427 27.68 18.89 -13.79
CA ASP A 427 27.76 18.54 -12.36
C ASP A 427 27.44 19.72 -11.44
N TYR A 428 27.54 20.95 -11.95
CA TYR A 428 27.40 22.19 -11.19
C TYR A 428 28.28 22.26 -9.93
N GLY A 429 29.48 21.66 -10.00
CA GLY A 429 30.42 21.59 -8.88
C GLY A 429 30.03 20.58 -7.80
N ALA A 430 29.01 19.75 -8.03
CA ALA A 430 28.61 18.69 -7.09
C ALA A 430 29.66 17.57 -7.03
N SER A 431 29.75 16.94 -5.86
CA SER A 431 30.58 15.75 -5.66
C SER A 431 30.02 14.52 -6.40
N SER A 432 28.70 14.46 -6.52
CA SER A 432 27.99 13.46 -7.32
C SER A 432 26.60 13.98 -7.67
N TRP A 433 25.99 13.36 -8.67
CA TRP A 433 24.64 13.69 -9.07
C TRP A 433 23.89 12.47 -9.58
N TRP A 434 22.57 12.54 -9.54
CA TRP A 434 21.70 11.63 -10.28
C TRP A 434 20.55 12.39 -10.92
N ARG A 435 20.08 11.86 -12.05
CA ARG A 435 18.95 12.39 -12.80
C ARG A 435 17.95 11.29 -13.05
N SER A 436 16.69 11.55 -12.75
CA SER A 436 15.60 10.61 -12.95
C SER A 436 14.52 11.21 -13.85
N LYS A 437 13.96 10.37 -14.73
CA LYS A 437 12.73 10.63 -15.47
C LYS A 437 11.66 9.61 -15.06
N HIS A 438 10.45 10.10 -14.87
CA HIS A 438 9.30 9.35 -14.37
C HIS A 438 8.23 9.27 -15.45
N GLN A 439 7.72 8.07 -15.69
CA GLN A 439 6.72 7.77 -16.70
C GLN A 439 5.57 6.99 -16.07
N GLN A 440 4.35 7.23 -16.57
CA GLN A 440 3.19 6.40 -16.24
C GLN A 440 2.71 5.69 -17.49
N ILE A 441 2.55 4.37 -17.38
CA ILE A 441 2.00 3.52 -18.44
C ILE A 441 0.61 3.10 -18.01
N ALA A 442 -0.41 3.56 -18.76
CA ALA A 442 -1.79 3.14 -18.55
C ALA A 442 -1.95 1.66 -18.89
N ILE A 443 -2.51 0.90 -17.95
CA ILE A 443 -2.95 -0.49 -18.14
C ILE A 443 -4.44 -0.49 -18.46
N THR A 444 -5.19 0.34 -17.74
CA THR A 444 -6.58 0.68 -18.01
C THR A 444 -6.75 2.21 -17.82
N PRO A 445 -7.91 2.81 -18.13
CA PRO A 445 -8.15 4.23 -17.85
C PRO A 445 -7.99 4.63 -16.37
N PHE A 446 -7.93 3.67 -15.45
CA PHE A 446 -7.85 3.91 -14.00
C PHE A 446 -6.68 3.18 -13.31
N LYS A 447 -5.87 2.40 -14.05
CA LYS A 447 -4.73 1.64 -13.52
C LYS A 447 -3.47 2.00 -14.29
N TYR A 448 -2.39 2.29 -13.57
CA TYR A 448 -1.13 2.75 -14.14
C TYR A 448 0.04 2.05 -13.49
N ASN A 449 1.04 1.68 -14.28
CA ASN A 449 2.36 1.33 -13.78
C ASN A 449 3.25 2.58 -13.82
N GLY A 450 4.06 2.78 -12.80
CA GLY A 450 5.13 3.80 -12.77
C GLY A 450 6.44 3.22 -13.29
N ILE A 451 7.20 4.02 -14.03
CA ILE A 451 8.57 3.68 -14.44
C ILE A 451 9.47 4.86 -14.14
N ASP A 452 10.52 4.59 -13.37
CA ASP A 452 11.55 5.55 -13.01
C ASP A 452 12.87 5.11 -13.62
N ILE A 453 13.40 5.93 -14.53
CA ILE A 453 14.69 5.71 -15.15
C ILE A 453 15.66 6.72 -14.55
N THR A 454 16.65 6.22 -13.81
CA THR A 454 17.66 7.03 -13.12
C THR A 454 19.03 6.77 -13.69
N ARG A 455 19.80 7.83 -13.92
CA ARG A 455 21.21 7.77 -14.30
C ARG A 455 22.07 8.55 -13.31
N TYR A 456 23.26 8.03 -13.05
CA TYR A 456 24.17 8.51 -12.02
C TYR A 456 25.45 9.07 -12.63
N SER A 457 26.12 9.96 -11.90
CA SER A 457 27.40 10.55 -12.31
C SER A 457 28.54 9.53 -12.49
N ASN A 458 28.42 8.34 -11.91
CA ASN A 458 29.36 7.23 -12.11
C ASN A 458 29.09 6.41 -13.39
N GLY A 459 28.13 6.83 -14.23
CA GLY A 459 27.75 6.16 -15.47
C GLY A 459 26.74 5.02 -15.31
N SER A 460 26.28 4.71 -14.09
CA SER A 460 25.29 3.66 -13.85
C SER A 460 23.87 4.11 -14.25
N TRP A 461 23.08 3.18 -14.77
CA TRP A 461 21.68 3.39 -15.16
C TRP A 461 20.80 2.33 -14.52
N TRP A 462 19.67 2.78 -13.97
CA TRP A 462 18.68 1.96 -13.30
C TRP A 462 17.29 2.28 -13.83
N LYS A 463 16.46 1.24 -13.93
CA LYS A 463 15.04 1.34 -14.25
C LYS A 463 14.25 0.59 -13.19
N ASN A 464 13.43 1.33 -12.47
CA ASN A 464 12.51 0.77 -11.48
C ASN A 464 11.10 0.84 -12.04
N THR A 465 10.45 -0.32 -12.15
CA THR A 465 9.05 -0.41 -12.53
C THR A 465 8.22 -0.67 -11.28
N HIS A 466 7.28 0.23 -10.99
CA HIS A 466 6.31 0.11 -9.91
C HIS A 466 4.97 -0.32 -10.50
N TYR A 467 4.57 -1.55 -10.23
CA TYR A 467 3.32 -2.10 -10.76
C TYR A 467 2.13 -1.66 -9.90
N HIS A 468 0.97 -1.47 -10.54
CA HIS A 468 -0.26 -1.08 -9.84
C HIS A 468 -0.73 -2.08 -8.77
N ASN A 469 -0.23 -3.32 -8.79
CA ASN A 469 -0.50 -4.37 -7.81
C ASN A 469 0.45 -4.34 -6.59
N GLY A 470 1.30 -3.32 -6.48
CA GLY A 470 2.20 -3.12 -5.34
C GLY A 470 3.59 -3.77 -5.50
N THR A 471 3.79 -4.60 -6.52
CA THR A 471 5.10 -5.20 -6.80
C THR A 471 6.04 -4.22 -7.51
N THR A 472 7.33 -4.52 -7.46
CA THR A 472 8.38 -3.73 -8.11
C THR A 472 9.35 -4.63 -8.87
N ARG A 473 9.95 -4.06 -9.92
CA ARG A 473 11.03 -4.70 -10.68
C ARG A 473 12.15 -3.69 -10.91
N SER A 474 13.35 -4.06 -10.48
CA SER A 474 14.57 -3.29 -10.69
C SER A 474 15.38 -3.90 -11.81
N GLU A 475 15.80 -3.07 -12.75
CA GLU A 475 16.68 -3.41 -13.87
C GLU A 475 17.82 -2.39 -13.93
N CYS A 476 18.95 -2.79 -14.49
CA CYS A 476 20.07 -1.89 -14.81
C CYS A 476 20.39 -1.97 -16.30
N SER A 477 21.14 -0.99 -16.79
CA SER A 477 21.62 -0.96 -18.17
C SER A 477 23.14 -0.90 -18.21
N LYS A 478 23.73 -1.67 -19.14
CA LYS A 478 25.17 -1.70 -19.44
C LYS A 478 25.53 -0.89 -20.69
N ASP A 479 24.53 -0.28 -21.34
CA ASP A 479 24.61 0.43 -22.61
C ASP A 479 23.87 1.78 -22.58
N SER A 480 23.94 2.46 -21.43
CA SER A 480 23.39 3.81 -21.23
C SER A 480 21.89 3.96 -21.52
N GLY A 481 21.11 2.97 -21.08
CA GLY A 481 19.65 2.97 -21.12
C GLY A 481 19.03 2.41 -22.40
N VAL A 482 19.82 1.80 -23.30
CA VAL A 482 19.33 1.19 -24.54
C VAL A 482 18.68 -0.18 -24.25
N SER A 483 19.34 -1.02 -23.45
CA SER A 483 18.82 -2.31 -22.99
C SER A 483 18.83 -2.42 -21.47
N TRP A 484 17.95 -3.27 -20.95
CA TRP A 484 17.69 -3.41 -19.51
C TRP A 484 17.77 -4.89 -19.11
N THR A 485 18.48 -5.18 -18.01
CA THR A 485 18.66 -6.52 -17.47
C THR A 485 18.47 -6.54 -15.96
N THR A 486 18.04 -7.67 -15.42
CA THR A 486 17.98 -7.91 -13.97
C THR A 486 19.31 -8.40 -13.40
N ASN A 487 20.28 -8.76 -14.26
CA ASN A 487 21.62 -9.16 -13.83
C ASN A 487 22.56 -7.94 -13.82
N CYS A 488 22.63 -7.29 -12.66
CA CYS A 488 23.38 -6.05 -12.45
C CYS A 488 24.79 -6.24 -11.89
N SER A 489 25.20 -7.51 -11.74
CA SER A 489 26.57 -7.90 -11.46
C SER A 489 27.51 -7.76 -12.65
#